data_AF-X1AG04-F1
#
_entry.id   AF-X1AG04-F1
#
_cell.length_a   1.000
_cell.length_b   1.000
_cell.length_c   1.000
_cell.angle_alpha   90.00
_cell.angle_beta   90.00
_cell.angle_gamma   90.00
#
_symmetry.space_group_name_H-M   'P 1'
#
loop_
_entity.id
_entity.type
_entity.pdbx_description
1 polymer ?
#
loop_
_entity_poly.entity_id
_entity_poly.type
_entity_poly.pdbx_seq_one_letter_code
_entity_poly.pdbx_strand_id
1 'polypeptide(L)' 'MVKLNLFQKIILKLQGHVFIGNRVKSGWSGPLPFYAFKCDEHGLVEDYPHGYEKRLECPKCDSSHDEQ' A
#
# COMPACT_ATOMS: atom_id res chain seq x y z
N MET A 1 -2.54 4.14 -10.62
CA MET A 1 -1.35 3.33 -10.97
C MET A 1 -0.13 3.98 -10.34
N VAL A 2 0.49 3.30 -9.38
CA VAL A 2 1.64 3.85 -8.63
C VAL A 2 2.85 3.96 -9.55
N LYS A 3 3.39 5.17 -9.69
CA LYS A 3 4.64 5.40 -10.43
C LYS A 3 5.82 5.25 -9.47
N LEU A 4 6.49 4.09 -9.54
CA LEU A 4 7.71 3.84 -8.78
C LEU A 4 8.95 4.29 -9.56
N ASN A 5 9.84 5.03 -8.89
CA ASN A 5 11.16 5.32 -9.42
C ASN A 5 12.07 4.07 -9.37
N LEU A 6 13.23 4.14 -10.02
CA LEU A 6 14.13 2.98 -10.16
C LEU A 6 14.61 2.45 -8.80
N PHE A 7 14.87 3.35 -7.85
CA PHE A 7 15.29 3.01 -6.49
C PHE A 7 14.17 2.31 -5.71
N GLN A 8 12.94 2.81 -5.80
CA GLN A 8 11.77 2.20 -5.18
C GLN A 8 11.50 0.79 -5.72
N LYS A 9 11.75 0.54 -7.02
CA LYS A 9 11.65 -0.80 -7.61
C LYS A 9 12.69 -1.77 -7.04
N ILE A 10 13.90 -1.29 -6.75
CA ILE A 10 14.96 -2.10 -6.13
C ILE A 10 14.57 -2.44 -4.69
N ILE A 11 14.15 -1.44 -3.90
CA ILE A 11 13.68 -1.66 -2.53
C ILE A 11 12.53 -2.66 -2.51
N LEU A 12 11.54 -2.46 -3.38
CA LEU A 12 10.39 -3.35 -3.49
C LEU A 12 10.82 -4.80 -3.75
N LYS A 13 11.84 -5.03 -4.58
CA LYS A 13 12.36 -6.37 -4.86
C LYS A 13 13.11 -7.01 -3.68
N LEU A 14 13.69 -6.20 -2.79
CA LEU A 14 14.48 -6.66 -1.64
C LEU A 14 13.66 -6.79 -0.34
N GLN A 15 12.79 -5.82 -0.05
CA GLN A 15 11.97 -5.77 1.17
C GLN A 15 10.52 -6.24 0.96
N GLY A 16 10.09 -6.44 -0.28
CA GLY A 16 8.71 -6.79 -0.61
C GLY A 16 7.72 -5.61 -0.56
N HIS A 17 8.10 -4.49 0.06
CA HIS A 17 7.31 -3.26 0.15
C HIS A 17 8.21 -2.02 0.09
N VAL A 18 7.64 -0.88 -0.29
CA VAL A 18 8.33 0.40 -0.36
C VAL A 18 7.40 1.55 -0.02
N PHE A 19 7.89 2.53 0.76
CA PHE A 19 7.13 3.73 1.07
C PHE A 19 6.95 4.61 -0.18
N ILE A 20 5.71 5.05 -0.42
CA ILE A 20 5.35 5.86 -1.60
C ILE A 20 4.79 7.24 -1.27
N GLY A 21 4.68 7.55 0.03
CA GLY A 21 4.29 8.86 0.52
C GLY A 21 3.14 8.80 1.50
N ASN A 22 2.85 9.96 2.10
CA ASN A 22 1.68 10.11 2.96
C ASN A 22 0.46 10.49 2.13
N ARG A 23 -0.71 10.01 2.54
CA ARG A 23 -2.01 10.39 1.98
C ARG A 23 -2.91 10.93 3.08
N VAL A 24 -3.79 11.84 2.70
CA VAL A 24 -4.80 12.42 3.58
C VAL A 24 -6.14 12.27 2.85
N LYS A 25 -7.13 11.68 3.51
CA LYS A 25 -8.51 11.62 3.03
C LYS A 25 -9.41 12.43 3.97
N SER A 26 -10.48 12.98 3.43
CA SER A 26 -11.52 13.62 4.24
C SER A 26 -12.05 12.62 5.26
N GLY A 27 -12.09 13.00 6.54
CA GLY A 27 -12.49 12.13 7.66
C GLY A 27 -11.32 11.46 8.39
N TRP A 28 -10.07 11.64 7.95
CA TRP A 28 -8.90 11.15 8.69
C TRP A 28 -8.40 12.20 9.68
N SER A 29 -7.94 11.73 10.85
CA SER A 29 -7.33 12.57 11.89
C SER A 29 -5.94 13.09 11.53
N GLY A 30 -5.31 12.54 10.48
CA GLY A 30 -3.99 12.95 10.03
C GLY A 30 -3.50 12.19 8.80
N PRO A 31 -2.29 12.51 8.31
CA PRO A 31 -1.67 11.81 7.19
C PRO A 31 -1.30 10.37 7.56
N LEU A 32 -1.66 9.42 6.69
CA LEU A 32 -1.28 8.01 6.83
C LEU A 32 -0.16 7.64 5.83
N PRO A 33 0.82 6.82 6.25
CA PRO A 33 1.90 6.39 5.39
C PRO A 33 1.46 5.26 4.46
N PHE A 34 1.52 5.52 3.16
CA PHE A 34 1.22 4.51 2.14
C PHE A 34 2.49 3.81 1.66
N TYR A 35 2.34 2.52 1.39
CA TYR A 35 3.37 1.64 0.89
C TYR A 35 2.86 0.93 -0.36
N ALA A 36 3.75 0.77 -1.34
CA ALA A 36 3.52 -0.14 -2.46
C ALA A 36 4.16 -1.49 -2.16
N PHE A 37 3.46 -2.57 -2.45
CA PHE A 37 3.95 -3.93 -2.28
C PHE A 37 3.39 -4.84 -3.38
N LYS A 38 3.98 -6.03 -3.53
CA LYS A 38 3.53 -7.00 -4.52
C LYS A 38 2.58 -8.02 -3.85
N CYS A 39 1.36 -8.09 -4.36
CA CYS A 39 0.43 -9.17 -4.13
C CYS A 39 0.64 -10.24 -5.20
N ASP A 40 0.60 -11.52 -4.80
CA ASP A 40 0.80 -12.64 -5.72
C ASP A 40 -0.33 -12.78 -6.74
N GLU A 41 -1.56 -12.40 -6.37
CA GLU A 41 -2.74 -12.47 -7.25
C GLU A 41 -2.93 -11.19 -8.07
N HIS A 42 -2.76 -10.02 -7.46
CA HIS A 42 -3.12 -8.72 -8.04
C HIS A 42 -1.93 -7.90 -8.55
N GLY A 43 -0.70 -8.37 -8.35
CA GLY A 43 0.51 -7.67 -8.74
C GLY A 43 0.80 -6.47 -7.83
N LEU A 44 1.20 -5.33 -8.42
CA LEU A 44 1.58 -4.15 -7.65
C LEU A 44 0.35 -3.43 -7.09
N VAL A 45 0.26 -3.34 -5.77
CA VAL A 45 -0.82 -2.66 -5.04
C VAL A 45 -0.24 -1.63 -4.06
N GLU A 46 -1.09 -0.72 -3.58
CA GLU A 46 -0.74 0.24 -2.54
C GLU A 46 -1.73 0.17 -1.40
N ASP A 47 -1.22 0.25 -0.17
CA ASP A 47 -2.05 0.37 1.01
C ASP A 47 -1.26 0.99 2.18
N TYR A 48 -1.96 1.32 3.26
CA TYR A 48 -1.35 1.70 4.53
C TYR A 48 -1.49 0.57 5.57
N PRO A 49 -0.65 0.54 6.60
CA PRO A 49 -0.72 -0.51 7.62
C PRO A 49 -2.04 -0.45 8.40
N HIS A 50 -2.76 -1.57 8.42
CA HIS A 50 -4.04 -1.70 9.12
C HIS A 50 -3.90 -2.39 10.47
N GLY A 51 -4.82 -2.06 11.38
CA GLY A 51 -4.97 -2.72 12.68
C GLY A 51 -3.83 -2.47 13.68
N TYR A 52 -3.92 -3.14 14.83
CA TYR A 52 -2.93 -3.03 15.91
C TYR A 52 -1.55 -3.57 15.48
N GLU A 53 -1.54 -4.60 14.64
CA GLU A 53 -0.33 -5.28 14.17
C GLU A 53 0.34 -4.58 12.98
N LYS A 54 -0.28 -3.51 12.43
CA LYS A 54 0.27 -2.71 11.31
C LYS A 54 0.66 -3.58 10.11
N ARG A 55 -0.24 -4.46 9.67
CA ARG A 55 -0.02 -5.30 8.50
C ARG A 55 -0.42 -4.58 7.22
N LEU A 56 0.33 -4.83 6.15
CA LEU A 56 -0.07 -4.45 4.80
C LEU A 56 -0.88 -5.61 4.22
N GLU A 57 -2.14 -5.33 3.89
CA GLU A 57 -3.08 -6.30 3.35
C GLU A 57 -3.49 -5.85 1.95
N CYS A 58 -3.66 -6.78 1.02
CA CYS A 58 -3.99 -6.39 -0.36
C CYS A 58 -5.45 -5.92 -0.41
N PRO A 59 -5.73 -4.65 -0.74
CA PRO A 59 -7.10 -4.13 -0.74
C PRO A 59 -7.98 -4.75 -1.83
N LYS A 60 -7.40 -5.54 -2.74
CA LYS A 60 -8.11 -6.27 -3.79
C LYS A 60 -8.35 -7.75 -3.46
N CYS A 61 -7.59 -8.33 -2.52
CA CYS A 61 -7.81 -9.69 -2.06
C CYS A 61 -8.99 -9.74 -1.07
N ASP A 62 -9.20 -8.68 -0.31
CA ASP A 62 -10.37 -8.57 0.55
C ASP A 62 -11.54 -8.02 -0.26
N SER A 63 -12.49 -8.91 -0.58
CA SER A 63 -13.75 -8.60 -1.27
C SER A 63 -14.70 -7.70 -0.46
N SER A 64 -14.31 -7.32 0.76
CA SER A 64 -15.03 -6.40 1.62
C SER A 64 -14.78 -4.92 1.30
N HIS A 65 -13.91 -4.59 0.32
CA HIS A 65 -13.56 -3.23 -0.08
C HIS A 65 -14.11 -2.81 -1.46
N ASP A 66 -15.22 -3.41 -1.90
CA ASP A 66 -15.93 -3.02 -3.14
C ASP A 66 -16.71 -1.69 -3.04
N GLU A 67 -16.65 -0.99 -1.91
CA GLU A 67 -17.33 0.31 -1.76
C GLU A 67 -16.40 1.47 -2.13
N GLN A 68 -16.46 1.78 -3.43
CA GLN A 68 -15.90 2.94 -4.14
C GLN A 68 -16.28 4.29 -3.49
#